data_AF-A0A2D7MCX9-F1
#
_entry.id   AF-A0A2D7MCX9-F1
#
_cell.length_a   1.000
_cell.length_b   1.000
_cell.length_c   1.000
_cell.angle_alpha   90.00
_cell.angle_beta   90.00
_cell.angle_gamma   90.00
#
_symmetry.space_group_name_H-M   'P 1'
#
loop_
_entity.id
_entity.type
_entity.pdbx_description
1 polymer ?
#
loop_
_entity_poly.entity_id
_entity_poly.type
_entity_poly.pdbx_seq_one_letter_code
_entity_poly.pdbx_strand_id
1 'polypeptide(L)'
;MYITEVDLNRDFTSAVHFVNSYKEPIQPDILLRLYAYYRVASQNTSHSKKSEEPIIKAFKFNAILQVLHMDSAEAKKNYVELVREEFDFNKS
;
A
#
# COMPACT_ATOMS: atom_id res chain seq x y z
N MET A 1 -4.57 -6.89 -23.58
CA MET A 1 -3.75 -5.67 -23.48
C MET A 1 -2.76 -5.91 -22.36
N TYR A 2 -1.45 -5.94 -22.63
CA TYR A 2 -0.44 -6.16 -21.60
C TYR A 2 -0.31 -4.88 -20.77
N ILE A 3 -0.43 -5.00 -19.45
CA ILE A 3 -0.12 -3.88 -18.54
C ILE A 3 1.40 -3.72 -18.56
N THR A 4 1.88 -2.54 -18.94
CA THR A 4 3.31 -2.24 -18.93
C THR A 4 3.75 -1.84 -17.53
N GLU A 5 5.04 -2.01 -17.19
CA GLU A 5 5.58 -1.54 -15.91
C GLU A 5 5.38 -0.03 -15.72
N VAL A 6 5.37 0.74 -16.81
CA VAL A 6 5.12 2.19 -16.80
C VAL A 6 3.69 2.49 -16.35
N ASP A 7 2.70 1.80 -16.92
CA ASP A 7 1.31 1.96 -16.53
C ASP A 7 1.07 1.53 -15.08
N LEU A 8 1.68 0.42 -14.65
CA LEU A 8 1.57 -0.07 -13.28
C LEU A 8 2.18 0.91 -12.26
N ASN A 9 3.34 1.50 -12.56
CA ASN A 9 3.95 2.51 -11.70
C ASN A 9 3.09 3.78 -11.60
N ARG A 10 2.52 4.24 -12.73
CA ARG A 10 1.62 5.40 -12.76
C ARG A 10 0.38 5.16 -11.91
N ASP A 11 -0.27 4.01 -12.07
CA ASP A 11 -1.48 3.65 -11.34
C ASP A 11 -1.17 3.52 -9.83
N PHE A 12 -0.04 2.89 -9.47
CA PHE A 12 0.42 2.80 -8.09
C PHE A 12 0.66 4.18 -7.46
N THR A 13 1.41 5.06 -8.13
CA THR A 13 1.65 6.43 -7.62
C THR A 13 0.34 7.20 -7.46
N SER A 14 -0.60 7.04 -8.40
CA SER A 14 -1.92 7.68 -8.33
C SER A 14 -2.74 7.17 -7.16
N ALA A 15 -2.73 5.85 -6.91
CA ALA A 15 -3.40 5.22 -5.78
C ALA A 15 -2.81 5.69 -4.43
N VAL A 16 -1.47 5.75 -4.33
CA VAL A 16 -0.79 6.26 -3.13
C VAL A 16 -1.17 7.73 -2.86
N HIS A 17 -1.19 8.56 -3.90
CA HIS A 17 -1.62 9.96 -3.75
C HIS A 17 -3.08 10.06 -3.30
N PHE A 18 -3.97 9.26 -3.91
CA PHE A 18 -5.38 9.20 -3.54
C PHE A 18 -5.55 8.86 -2.05
N VAL A 19 -4.96 7.75 -1.59
CA VAL A 19 -5.03 7.32 -0.18
C VAL A 19 -4.48 8.38 0.78
N ASN A 20 -3.34 9.01 0.44
CA ASN A 20 -2.76 10.08 1.26
C ASN A 20 -3.63 11.35 1.32
N SER A 21 -4.45 11.59 0.30
CA SER A 21 -5.38 12.72 0.23
C SER A 21 -6.75 12.42 0.85
N TYR A 22 -7.07 11.14 1.07
CA TYR A 22 -8.34 10.67 1.62
C TYR A 22 -8.58 11.24 3.02
N LYS A 23 -9.80 11.76 3.25
CA LYS A 23 -10.13 12.52 4.47
C LYS A 23 -10.97 11.74 5.47
N GLU A 24 -11.66 10.71 5.02
CA GLU A 24 -12.50 9.91 5.91
C GLU A 24 -11.65 8.84 6.64
N PRO A 25 -12.11 8.38 7.81
CA PRO A 25 -11.43 7.30 8.53
C PRO A 25 -11.33 6.04 7.68
N ILE A 26 -10.10 5.52 7.53
CA ILE A 26 -9.85 4.24 6.88
C ILE A 26 -9.79 3.17 7.97
N GLN A 27 -10.36 2.00 7.70
CA GLN A 27 -10.29 0.87 8.62
C GLN A 27 -8.82 0.49 8.90
N PRO A 28 -8.42 0.22 10.15
CA PRO A 28 -7.02 -0.03 10.50
C PRO A 28 -6.39 -1.23 9.79
N ASP A 29 -7.16 -2.27 9.49
CA ASP A 29 -6.71 -3.46 8.76
C ASP A 29 -6.38 -3.14 7.30
N ILE A 30 -7.19 -2.31 6.65
CA ILE A 30 -6.94 -1.82 5.28
C ILE A 30 -5.67 -0.97 5.27
N LEU A 31 -5.48 -0.09 6.24
CA LEU A 31 -4.25 0.69 6.38
C LEU A 31 -3.01 -0.19 6.55
N LEU A 32 -3.09 -1.26 7.35
CA LEU A 32 -1.99 -2.20 7.56
C LEU A 32 -1.61 -2.94 6.28
N ARG A 33 -2.60 -3.39 5.50
CA ARG A 33 -2.40 -4.05 4.20
C ARG A 33 -1.79 -3.10 3.17
N LEU A 34 -2.35 -1.90 3.02
CA LEU A 34 -1.80 -0.85 2.14
C LEU A 34 -0.36 -0.52 2.50
N TYR A 35 -0.07 -0.37 3.80
CA TYR A 35 1.29 -0.14 4.29
C TYR A 35 2.24 -1.28 3.91
N ALA A 36 1.83 -2.53 4.09
CA ALA A 36 2.65 -3.70 3.78
C ALA A 36 2.98 -3.77 2.28
N TYR A 37 1.99 -3.62 1.40
CA TYR A 37 2.20 -3.57 -0.04
C TYR A 37 3.08 -2.40 -0.46
N TYR A 38 2.84 -1.20 0.09
CA TYR A 38 3.67 -0.03 -0.20
C TYR A 38 5.15 -0.28 0.16
N ARG A 39 5.42 -0.89 1.31
CA ARG A 39 6.77 -1.19 1.79
C ARG A 39 7.53 -2.15 0.86
N VAL A 40 6.87 -3.21 0.39
CA VAL A 40 7.45 -4.17 -0.56
C VAL A 40 7.63 -3.51 -1.94
N ALA A 41 6.59 -2.81 -2.42
CA ALA A 41 6.59 -2.11 -3.70
C ALA A 41 7.71 -1.09 -3.82
N SER A 42 7.96 -0.30 -2.77
CA SER A 42 8.96 0.76 -2.80
C SER A 42 10.39 0.29 -2.47
N GLN A 43 10.58 -0.98 -2.07
CA GLN A 43 11.84 -1.52 -1.49
C GLN A 43 12.47 -0.59 -0.44
N ASN A 44 11.65 0.29 0.14
CA ASN A 44 12.12 1.47 0.82
C ASN A 44 12.12 1.14 2.30
N THR A 45 13.30 1.06 2.87
CA THR A 45 13.52 0.78 4.29
C THR A 45 13.32 2.01 5.16
N SER A 46 12.63 3.06 4.67
CA SER A 46 12.39 4.28 5.44
C SER A 46 11.59 3.93 6.69
N HIS A 47 12.30 3.90 7.81
CA HIS A 47 11.70 3.76 9.12
C HIS A 47 11.06 5.10 9.46
N SER A 48 9.79 5.06 9.87
CA SER A 48 9.16 6.17 10.56
C SER A 48 10.10 6.66 11.67
N LYS A 49 10.57 7.91 11.57
CA LYS A 49 11.40 8.57 12.61
C LYS A 49 10.59 8.90 13.87
N LYS A 50 9.27 8.66 13.87
CA LYS A 50 8.39 8.87 15.01
C LYS A 50 8.49 7.70 15.98
N SER A 51 8.50 7.99 17.28
CA SER A 51 8.27 6.99 18.32
C SER A 51 6.88 6.39 18.12
N GLU A 52 6.81 5.22 17.47
CA GLU A 52 5.58 4.44 17.35
C GLU A 52 5.43 3.51 18.55
N GLU A 53 4.21 3.41 19.06
CA GLU A 53 3.86 2.47 20.12
C GLU A 53 4.25 1.03 19.73
N PRO A 54 4.84 0.22 20.65
CA PRO A 54 5.31 -1.13 20.34
C PRO A 54 4.24 -2.02 19.69
N ILE A 55 2.98 -1.85 20.10
CA ILE A 55 1.85 -2.63 19.57
C ILE A 55 1.57 -2.32 18.10
N ILE A 56 1.60 -1.05 17.69
CA ILE A 56 1.40 -0.63 16.29
C ILE A 56 2.54 -1.16 15.42
N LYS A 57 3.78 -1.11 15.95
CA LYS A 57 4.96 -1.64 15.27
C LYS A 57 4.84 -3.15 15.04
N ALA A 58 4.33 -3.91 16.01
CA ALA A 58 4.10 -5.35 15.86
C ALA A 58 3.05 -5.67 14.78
N PHE A 59 1.94 -4.94 14.73
CA PHE A 59 0.94 -5.11 13.67
C PHE A 59 1.50 -4.83 12.29
N LYS A 60 2.26 -3.75 12.13
CA LYS A 60 2.94 -3.43 10.86
C LYS A 60 3.94 -4.50 10.44
N PHE A 61 4.72 -5.02 11.39
CA PHE A 61 5.66 -6.09 11.12
C PHE A 61 4.94 -7.36 10.64
N ASN A 62 3.87 -7.76 11.33
CA ASN A 62 3.06 -8.91 10.93
C ASN A 62 2.45 -8.74 9.54
N ALA A 63 1.93 -7.54 9.21
CA ALA A 63 1.40 -7.26 7.89
C ALA A 63 2.47 -7.34 6.80
N ILE A 64 3.68 -6.81 7.06
CA ILE A 64 4.80 -6.95 6.12
C ILE A 64 5.16 -8.42 5.93
N LEU A 65 5.30 -9.20 7.01
CA LEU A 65 5.64 -10.63 6.93
C LEU A 65 4.69 -11.41 6.03
N GLN A 66 3.39 -11.08 6.04
CA GLN A 66 2.38 -11.74 5.20
C GLN A 66 2.63 -11.56 3.70
N VAL A 67 3.29 -10.48 3.27
CA VAL A 67 3.47 -10.11 1.85
C VAL A 67 4.94 -10.13 1.41
N LEU A 68 5.87 -10.52 2.29
CA LEU A 68 7.31 -10.50 2.00
C LEU A 68 7.74 -11.40 0.83
N HIS A 69 6.93 -12.37 0.45
CA HIS A 69 7.20 -13.28 -0.66
C HIS A 69 6.91 -12.64 -2.04
N MET A 70 6.20 -11.51 -2.06
CA MET A 70 5.81 -10.81 -3.28
C MET A 70 6.98 -10.00 -3.85
N ASP A 71 7.03 -9.90 -5.17
CA ASP A 71 7.93 -8.94 -5.82
C ASP A 71 7.34 -7.51 -5.85
N SER A 72 8.14 -6.55 -6.31
CA SER A 72 7.72 -5.14 -6.37
C SER A 72 6.52 -4.92 -7.30
N ALA A 73 6.42 -5.65 -8.41
CA ALA A 73 5.33 -5.49 -9.37
C ALA A 73 4.02 -6.07 -8.81
N GLU A 74 4.10 -7.25 -8.20
CA GLU A 74 2.99 -7.88 -7.51
C GLU A 74 2.48 -7.02 -6.35
N ALA A 75 3.38 -6.46 -5.54
CA ALA A 75 3.00 -5.56 -4.45
C ALA A 75 2.31 -4.28 -4.96
N LYS A 76 2.79 -3.68 -6.05
CA LYS A 76 2.14 -2.50 -6.68
C LYS A 76 0.75 -2.84 -7.19
N LYS A 77 0.61 -3.99 -7.85
CA LYS A 77 -0.67 -4.46 -8.38
C LYS A 77 -1.69 -4.66 -7.25
N ASN A 78 -1.31 -5.42 -6.21
CA ASN A 78 -2.17 -5.66 -5.05
C ASN A 78 -2.53 -4.36 -4.32
N TYR A 79 -1.61 -3.38 -4.23
CA TYR A 79 -1.93 -2.07 -3.67
C TYR A 79 -3.03 -1.36 -4.47
N VAL A 80 -2.89 -1.29 -5.79
CA VAL A 80 -3.88 -0.64 -6.67
C VAL A 80 -5.22 -1.36 -6.62
N GLU A 81 -5.22 -2.70 -6.64
CA GLU A 81 -6.44 -3.51 -6.53
C GLU A 81 -7.16 -3.26 -5.21
N LEU A 82 -6.43 -3.27 -4.09
CA LEU A 82 -6.99 -2.96 -2.78
C LEU A 82 -7.60 -1.54 -2.74
N VAL A 83 -6.93 -0.55 -3.31
CA VAL A 83 -7.46 0.82 -3.38
C VAL A 83 -8.73 0.90 -4.24
N ARG A 84 -8.85 0.07 -5.29
CA ARG A 84 -10.06 -0.01 -6.13
C ARG A 84 -11.23 -0.71 -5.44
N GLU A 85 -10.95 -1.65 -4.55
CA GLU A 85 -11.98 -2.42 -3.82
C GLU A 85 -12.57 -1.62 -2.66
N GLU A 86 -11.71 -0.94 -1.91
CA GLU A 86 -12.10 -0.26 -0.66
C GLU A 86 -12.51 1.20 -0.87
N PHE A 87 -12.18 1.76 -2.04
CA PHE A 87 -12.45 3.16 -2.35
C PHE A 87 -12.98 3.34 -3.77
N ASP A 88 -13.64 4.48 -4.00
CA ASP A 88 -14.16 4.90 -5.30
C ASP A 88 -13.07 5.37 -6.28
N PHE A 89 -11.92 4.69 -6.32
CA PHE A 89 -10.72 5.06 -7.09
C PHE A 89 -10.92 5.01 -8.62
N ASN A 90 -11.99 4.39 -9.10
CA ASN A 90 -12.36 4.32 -10.53
C ASN A 90 -13.69 5.04 -10.87
N LYS A 91 -14.33 5.75 -9.95
CA LYS A 91 -15.56 6.51 -10.25
C LYS A 91 -15.19 7.88 -10.83
N SER A 92 -14.96 7.96 -12.14
CA SER A 92 -15.04 9.18 -12.95
C SER A 92 -15.60 8.85 -14.31
#